data_AF-A0A1R1CAA5-F1
#
_entry.id   AF-A0A1R1CAA5-F1
#
_cell.length_a   1.000
_cell.length_b   1.000
_cell.length_c   1.000
_cell.angle_alpha   90.00
_cell.angle_beta   90.00
_cell.angle_gamma   90.00
#
_symmetry.space_group_name_H-M   'P 1'
#
loop_
_entity.id
_entity.type
_entity.pdbx_description
1 polymer ?
#
loop_
_entity_poly.entity_id
_entity_poly.type
_entity_poly.pdbx_seq_one_letter_code
_entity_poly.pdbx_strand_id
1 'polypeptide(L)'
;MSKAIINVLEKYAPKLIDLKKQLKSVSSDEKMIMGQLDEEINGYSSSLINKKIYELKRISGKIVETRNDISQKILMNLENHSTPNEELFEQQEYLEMQILILEKAIQRKQEQNRQFSHSVERNFIDHPFISSTTPNESTLKLRRNQKGILELNKSGFRNLFYQNSNGTLLLPYDARNLFGVFKMWEQKGKTKEFEFAFKELLHNVNADINGGEYDTLHTSLDNLGKTSIVMEEFYDAEAKKRRRTKIHNPFQDVDIDRDTNTVFMRLSDDLYKNLLAGNVVSISISLFNDLATPTSKNLYLIVVNKTKDREFVLEVEALINHLGLNTNDNYKAYVMLKNSFDELQNFDVIRNYEIVKKGRVPVKVIFEPSEWLQKATDTIEERLLI
;
A
#
# COMPACT_ATOMS: atom_id res chain seq x y z
N MET A 1 -12.06 17.18 -8.16
CA MET A 1 -12.29 16.31 -6.97
C MET A 1 -12.55 14.89 -7.46
N SER A 2 -12.30 13.86 -6.65
CA SER A 2 -12.55 12.47 -7.07
C SER A 2 -14.06 12.27 -7.26
N LYS A 3 -14.50 12.15 -8.52
CA LYS A 3 -15.93 11.98 -8.86
C LYS A 3 -16.50 10.73 -8.19
N ALA A 4 -15.71 9.67 -8.07
CA ALA A 4 -16.16 8.43 -7.45
C ALA A 4 -16.52 8.60 -5.96
N ILE A 5 -15.72 9.36 -5.19
CA ILE A 5 -16.01 9.63 -3.78
C ILE A 5 -17.26 10.51 -3.67
N ILE A 6 -17.34 11.59 -4.46
CA ILE A 6 -18.49 12.50 -4.46
C ILE A 6 -19.79 11.76 -4.80
N ASN A 7 -19.79 10.92 -5.85
CA ASN A 7 -20.97 10.16 -6.24
C ASN A 7 -21.48 9.23 -5.13
N VAL A 8 -20.59 8.65 -4.32
CA VAL A 8 -20.97 7.84 -3.15
C VAL A 8 -21.64 8.71 -2.09
N LEU A 9 -21.08 9.88 -1.81
CA LEU A 9 -21.63 10.82 -0.84
C LEU A 9 -22.99 11.37 -1.28
N GLU A 10 -23.12 11.79 -2.55
CA GLU A 10 -24.37 12.28 -3.14
C GLU A 10 -25.47 11.21 -3.15
N LYS A 11 -25.09 9.93 -3.31
CA LYS A 11 -26.03 8.81 -3.29
C LYS A 11 -26.54 8.48 -1.88
N TYR A 12 -25.71 8.61 -0.85
CA TYR A 12 -26.01 8.07 0.49
C TYR A 12 -26.34 9.13 1.54
N ALA A 13 -25.82 10.36 1.42
CA ALA A 13 -26.12 11.43 2.37
C ALA A 13 -27.63 11.75 2.45
N PRO A 14 -28.40 11.83 1.34
CA PRO A 14 -29.84 12.07 1.42
C PRO A 14 -30.59 10.99 2.19
N LYS A 15 -30.16 9.72 2.05
CA LYS A 15 -30.77 8.59 2.76
C LYS A 15 -30.58 8.68 4.27
N LEU A 16 -29.42 9.17 4.72
CA LEU A 16 -29.16 9.39 6.14
C LEU A 16 -30.00 10.53 6.70
N ILE A 17 -30.24 11.59 5.92
CA ILE A 17 -31.15 12.67 6.32
C ILE A 17 -32.56 12.12 6.50
N ASP A 18 -33.06 11.36 5.52
CA ASP A 18 -34.40 10.77 5.56
C ASP A 18 -34.55 9.84 6.77
N LEU A 19 -33.55 9.00 7.02
CA LEU A 19 -33.52 8.14 8.20
C LEU A 19 -33.52 8.97 9.50
N LYS A 20 -32.66 9.99 9.61
CA LYS A 20 -32.62 10.86 10.79
C LYS A 20 -33.97 11.55 11.04
N LYS A 21 -34.64 12.02 9.99
CA LYS A 21 -36.00 12.61 10.06
C LYS A 21 -37.02 11.58 10.55
N GLN A 22 -36.99 10.35 10.05
CA GLN A 22 -37.84 9.26 10.51
C GLN A 22 -37.59 8.88 11.98
N LEU A 23 -36.33 8.82 12.40
CA LEU A 23 -36.00 8.46 13.78
C LEU A 23 -36.40 9.55 14.77
N LYS A 24 -36.22 10.83 14.40
CA LYS A 24 -36.68 11.97 15.20
C LYS A 24 -38.20 12.05 15.36
N SER A 25 -38.97 11.51 14.42
CA SER A 25 -40.43 11.47 14.55
C SER A 25 -40.91 10.38 15.52
N VAL A 26 -40.07 9.39 15.81
CA VAL A 26 -40.38 8.23 16.67
C VAL A 26 -39.75 8.32 18.06
N SER A 27 -38.59 8.98 18.18
CA SER A 27 -37.85 9.10 19.44
C SER A 27 -37.22 10.48 19.59
N SER A 28 -37.15 10.98 20.83
CA SER A 28 -36.36 12.17 21.19
C SER A 28 -35.00 11.81 21.79
N ASP A 29 -34.69 10.52 21.95
CA ASP A 29 -33.40 10.07 22.45
C ASP A 29 -32.33 10.16 21.36
N GLU A 30 -31.53 11.22 21.41
CA GLU A 30 -30.43 11.47 20.48
C GLU A 30 -29.40 10.32 20.44
N LYS A 31 -29.16 9.63 21.55
CA LYS A 31 -28.18 8.53 21.56
C LYS A 31 -28.67 7.34 20.75
N MET A 32 -29.95 6.99 20.87
CA MET A 32 -30.57 5.94 20.08
C MET A 32 -30.52 6.28 18.58
N ILE A 33 -30.89 7.52 18.23
CA ILE A 33 -30.87 7.99 16.84
C ILE A 33 -29.46 7.91 16.26
N MET A 34 -28.46 8.41 16.98
CA MET A 34 -27.07 8.38 16.52
C MET A 34 -26.51 6.97 16.42
N GLY A 35 -26.91 6.06 17.32
CA GLY A 35 -26.53 4.64 17.24
C GLY A 35 -27.00 3.98 15.95
N GLN A 36 -28.28 4.18 15.58
CA GLN A 36 -28.83 3.64 14.34
C GLN A 36 -28.24 4.30 13.08
N LEU A 37 -27.98 5.62 13.13
CA LEU A 37 -27.27 6.29 12.04
C LEU A 37 -25.86 5.73 11.85
N ASP A 38 -25.14 5.42 12.94
CA ASP A 38 -23.78 4.87 12.85
C ASP A 38 -23.75 3.51 12.15
N GLU A 39 -24.77 2.65 12.34
CA GLU A 39 -24.90 1.37 11.62
C GLU A 39 -25.02 1.56 10.10
N GLU A 40 -25.83 2.51 9.65
CA GLU A 40 -25.98 2.83 8.22
C GLU A 40 -24.72 3.52 7.66
N ILE A 41 -24.12 4.43 8.43
CA ILE A 41 -22.85 5.08 8.08
C ILE A 41 -21.74 4.03 7.91
N ASN A 42 -21.71 2.99 8.76
CA ASN A 42 -20.81 1.86 8.61
C ASN A 42 -21.03 1.13 7.27
N GLY A 43 -22.28 0.91 6.88
CA GLY A 43 -22.63 0.34 5.57
C GLY A 43 -22.10 1.20 4.42
N TYR A 44 -22.41 2.49 4.41
CA TYR A 44 -22.07 3.41 3.31
C TYR A 44 -20.57 3.68 3.19
N SER A 45 -19.87 3.79 4.33
CA SER A 45 -18.41 4.00 4.36
C SER A 45 -17.62 2.83 3.76
N SER A 46 -18.18 1.61 3.75
CA SER A 46 -17.52 0.42 3.18
C SER A 46 -17.19 0.59 1.68
N SER A 47 -18.00 1.36 0.95
CA SER A 47 -17.76 1.63 -0.49
C SER A 47 -16.54 2.54 -0.74
N LEU A 48 -16.03 3.20 0.29
CA LEU A 48 -14.91 4.14 0.21
C LEU A 48 -13.60 3.52 0.68
N ILE A 49 -13.61 2.31 1.25
CA ILE A 49 -12.44 1.71 1.90
C ILE A 49 -11.28 1.43 0.94
N ASN A 50 -11.54 1.24 -0.35
CA ASN A 50 -10.50 1.05 -1.37
C ASN A 50 -9.91 2.36 -1.88
N LYS A 51 -10.47 3.52 -1.49
CA LYS A 51 -9.95 4.82 -1.86
C LYS A 51 -8.78 5.21 -0.96
N LYS A 52 -7.89 6.04 -1.51
CA LYS A 52 -6.69 6.49 -0.80
C LYS A 52 -7.08 7.37 0.37
N ILE A 53 -6.48 7.14 1.54
CA ILE A 53 -6.79 7.93 2.74
C ILE A 53 -6.55 9.44 2.53
N TYR A 54 -5.52 9.84 1.78
CA TYR A 54 -5.26 11.26 1.52
C TYR A 54 -6.36 11.89 0.66
N GLU A 55 -7.00 11.13 -0.23
CA GLU A 55 -8.12 11.63 -1.04
C GLU A 55 -9.36 11.83 -0.19
N LEU A 56 -9.64 10.87 0.70
CA LEU A 56 -10.73 10.96 1.67
C LEU A 56 -10.56 12.18 2.57
N LYS A 57 -9.38 12.35 3.18
CA LYS A 57 -9.05 13.51 4.03
C LYS A 57 -9.14 14.84 3.28
N ARG A 58 -8.62 14.90 2.04
CA ARG A 58 -8.70 16.11 1.21
C ARG A 58 -10.14 16.51 0.88
N ILE A 59 -11.00 15.54 0.56
CA ILE A 59 -12.41 15.82 0.26
C ILE A 59 -13.15 16.20 1.53
N SER A 60 -12.92 15.49 2.64
CA SER A 60 -13.47 15.81 3.96
C SER A 60 -13.14 17.26 4.35
N GLY A 61 -11.87 17.68 4.23
CA GLY A 61 -11.47 19.06 4.54
C GLY A 61 -12.24 20.11 3.75
N LYS A 62 -12.45 19.90 2.43
CA LYS A 62 -13.24 20.81 1.59
C LYS A 62 -14.71 20.88 1.97
N ILE A 63 -15.31 19.74 2.34
CA ILE A 63 -16.71 19.68 2.77
C ILE A 63 -16.86 20.37 4.13
N VAL A 64 -15.89 20.19 5.04
CA VAL A 64 -15.84 20.89 6.33
C VAL A 64 -15.71 22.40 6.15
N GLU A 65 -14.84 22.87 5.25
CA GLU A 65 -14.73 24.29 4.89
C GLU A 65 -16.08 24.83 4.40
N THR A 66 -16.72 24.12 3.45
CA THR A 66 -18.03 24.52 2.91
C THR A 66 -19.12 24.55 3.99
N ARG A 67 -19.12 23.58 4.91
CA ARG A 67 -20.08 23.52 6.03
C ARG A 67 -19.87 24.69 6.99
N ASN A 68 -18.63 25.05 7.26
CA ASN A 68 -18.29 26.18 8.13
C ASN A 68 -18.75 27.51 7.50
N ASP A 69 -18.57 27.69 6.19
CA ASP A 69 -19.05 28.87 5.47
C ASP A 69 -20.59 29.00 5.56
N ILE A 70 -21.32 27.89 5.44
CA ILE A 70 -22.79 27.87 5.61
C ILE A 70 -23.18 28.18 7.06
N SER A 71 -22.48 27.58 8.03
CA SER A 71 -22.72 27.82 9.46
C SER A 71 -22.55 29.31 9.80
N GLN A 72 -21.53 29.97 9.22
CA GLN A 72 -21.31 31.40 9.38
C GLN A 72 -22.45 32.23 8.75
N LYS A 73 -22.93 31.86 7.56
CA LYS A 73 -24.08 32.54 6.93
C LYS A 73 -25.35 32.43 7.76
N ILE A 74 -25.62 31.26 8.34
CA ILE A 74 -26.76 31.05 9.24
C ILE A 74 -26.63 31.94 10.47
N LEU A 75 -25.45 31.97 11.09
CA LEU A 75 -25.18 32.78 12.27
C LEU A 75 -25.34 34.29 12.00
N MET A 76 -24.80 34.78 10.87
CA MET A 76 -24.99 36.16 10.44
C MET A 76 -26.45 36.52 10.19
N ASN A 77 -27.26 35.62 9.64
CA ASN A 77 -28.70 35.87 9.46
C ASN A 77 -29.42 36.00 10.80
N LEU A 78 -29.11 35.11 11.76
CA LEU A 78 -29.68 35.14 13.11
C LEU A 78 -29.30 36.43 13.85
N GLU A 79 -28.04 36.85 13.79
CA GLU A 79 -27.54 38.10 14.39
C GLU A 79 -28.23 39.33 13.81
N ASN A 80 -28.51 39.33 12.50
CA ASN A 80 -29.21 40.41 11.81
C ASN A 80 -30.74 40.31 11.93
N HIS A 81 -31.27 39.49 12.86
CA HIS A 81 -32.70 39.23 13.04
C HIS A 81 -33.46 38.83 11.76
N SER A 82 -32.74 38.28 10.80
CA SER A 82 -33.30 37.71 9.58
C SER A 82 -33.58 36.24 9.81
N THR A 83 -34.76 35.76 9.46
CA THR A 83 -35.05 34.31 9.47
C THR A 83 -34.11 33.63 8.48
N PRO A 84 -33.20 32.74 8.92
CA PRO A 84 -32.32 32.06 7.99
C PRO A 84 -33.14 31.23 7.00
N ASN A 85 -32.74 31.23 5.74
CA ASN A 85 -33.38 30.40 4.71
C ASN A 85 -33.32 28.92 5.14
N GLU A 86 -34.47 28.24 5.13
CA GLU A 86 -34.59 26.80 5.46
C GLU A 86 -33.64 25.94 4.62
N GLU A 87 -33.41 26.34 3.37
CA GLU A 87 -32.45 25.73 2.45
C GLU A 87 -31.01 25.69 3.00
N LEU A 88 -30.59 26.70 3.79
CA LEU A 88 -29.26 26.70 4.40
C LEU A 88 -29.13 25.63 5.49
N PHE A 89 -30.19 25.40 6.27
CA PHE A 89 -30.21 24.35 7.28
C PHE A 89 -30.21 22.96 6.64
N GLU A 90 -31.00 22.77 5.58
CA GLU A 90 -30.99 21.51 4.81
C GLU A 90 -29.62 21.25 4.19
N GLN A 91 -28.98 22.28 3.62
CA GLN A 91 -27.65 22.17 3.05
C GLN A 91 -26.59 21.85 4.13
N GLN A 92 -26.70 22.47 5.31
CA GLN A 92 -25.82 22.16 6.43
C GLN A 92 -25.97 20.69 6.85
N GLU A 93 -27.20 20.22 7.05
CA GLU A 93 -27.47 18.84 7.46
C GLU A 93 -26.98 17.83 6.42
N TYR A 94 -27.14 18.14 5.13
CA TYR A 94 -26.60 17.34 4.05
C TYR A 94 -25.08 17.21 4.10
N LEU A 95 -24.36 18.32 4.30
CA LEU A 95 -22.90 18.30 4.42
C LEU A 95 -22.45 17.57 5.69
N GLU A 96 -23.19 17.70 6.80
CA GLU A 96 -22.92 16.93 8.02
C GLU A 96 -23.00 15.42 7.78
N MET A 97 -24.01 14.94 7.06
CA MET A 97 -24.10 13.51 6.71
C MET A 97 -22.94 13.07 5.82
N GLN A 98 -22.51 13.90 4.86
CA GLN A 98 -21.32 13.60 4.04
C GLN A 98 -20.04 13.51 4.87
N ILE A 99 -19.85 14.43 5.82
CA ILE A 99 -18.69 14.45 6.73
C ILE A 99 -18.67 13.17 7.56
N LEU A 100 -19.79 12.76 8.15
CA LEU A 100 -19.87 11.54 8.96
C LEU A 100 -19.50 10.28 8.18
N ILE A 101 -19.97 10.14 6.93
CA ILE A 101 -19.59 9.01 6.06
C ILE A 101 -18.06 9.00 5.84
N LEU A 102 -17.45 10.16 5.58
CA LEU A 102 -16.02 10.27 5.32
C LEU A 102 -15.18 10.03 6.58
N GLU A 103 -15.58 10.56 7.73
CA GLU A 103 -14.89 10.36 9.00
C GLU A 103 -14.86 8.87 9.36
N LYS A 104 -16.00 8.17 9.21
CA LYS A 104 -16.05 6.73 9.43
C LYS A 104 -15.18 5.95 8.44
N ALA A 105 -15.20 6.33 7.16
CA ALA A 105 -14.34 5.70 6.15
C ALA A 105 -12.85 5.91 6.45
N ILE A 106 -12.45 7.12 6.87
CA ILE A 106 -11.07 7.45 7.26
C ILE A 106 -10.66 6.64 8.48
N GLN A 107 -11.51 6.58 9.52
CA GLN A 107 -11.23 5.80 10.72
C GLN A 107 -11.00 4.32 10.38
N ARG A 108 -11.93 3.69 9.65
CA ARG A 108 -11.81 2.29 9.23
C ARG A 108 -10.56 2.05 8.38
N LYS A 109 -10.20 3.01 7.54
CA LYS A 109 -8.97 2.93 6.72
C LYS A 109 -7.72 2.98 7.59
N GLN A 110 -7.69 3.83 8.62
CA GLN A 110 -6.57 3.89 9.58
C GLN A 110 -6.43 2.59 10.37
N GLU A 111 -7.55 2.02 10.81
CA GLU A 111 -7.57 0.70 11.47
C GLU A 111 -7.05 -0.39 10.53
N GLN A 112 -7.53 -0.43 9.28
CA GLN A 112 -7.07 -1.39 8.27
C GLN A 112 -5.57 -1.22 7.95
N ASN A 113 -5.05 0.01 7.92
CA ASN A 113 -3.64 0.28 7.65
C ASN A 113 -2.72 -0.30 8.73
N ARG A 114 -3.21 -0.48 9.96
CA ARG A 114 -2.47 -1.09 11.08
C ARG A 114 -2.60 -2.62 11.15
N GLN A 115 -3.33 -3.23 10.21
CA GLN A 115 -3.54 -4.69 10.17
C GLN A 115 -2.65 -5.35 9.12
N PHE A 116 -1.79 -6.26 9.57
CA PHE A 116 -1.08 -7.14 8.67
C PHE A 116 -2.04 -8.13 8.00
N SER A 117 -1.92 -8.26 6.69
CA SER A 117 -2.84 -9.02 5.85
C SER A 117 -2.14 -9.96 4.87
N HIS A 118 -0.88 -9.66 4.51
CA HIS A 118 -0.14 -10.36 3.47
C HIS A 118 1.23 -10.80 3.99
N SER A 119 1.61 -12.04 3.69
CA SER A 119 2.97 -12.55 3.91
C SER A 119 3.82 -12.31 2.66
N VAL A 120 5.05 -11.83 2.86
CA VAL A 120 6.00 -11.53 1.79
C VAL A 120 7.30 -12.27 2.04
N GLU A 121 7.84 -12.92 1.03
CA GLU A 121 9.12 -13.62 1.12
C GLU A 121 10.27 -12.64 1.43
N ARG A 122 11.07 -12.98 2.46
CA ARG A 122 12.08 -12.05 3.01
C ARG A 122 13.24 -11.78 2.09
N ASN A 123 13.70 -12.76 1.30
CA ASN A 123 14.79 -12.54 0.36
C ASN A 123 14.41 -11.50 -0.71
N PHE A 124 13.14 -11.36 -1.10
CA PHE A 124 12.71 -10.28 -2.01
C PHE A 124 12.76 -8.88 -1.38
N ILE A 125 12.80 -8.76 -0.05
CA ILE A 125 12.97 -7.49 0.66
C ILE A 125 14.43 -7.25 1.03
N ASP A 126 15.19 -8.30 1.36
CA ASP A 126 16.62 -8.21 1.68
C ASP A 126 17.46 -7.82 0.45
N HIS A 127 16.97 -8.12 -0.74
CA HIS A 127 17.60 -7.79 -2.02
C HIS A 127 16.83 -6.67 -2.74
N PRO A 128 17.49 -5.85 -3.57
CA PRO A 128 16.86 -4.76 -4.35
C PRO A 128 16.02 -5.28 -5.53
N PHE A 129 15.09 -6.19 -5.26
CA PHE A 129 14.26 -6.86 -6.26
C PHE A 129 13.35 -5.85 -6.98
N ILE A 130 12.65 -5.03 -6.19
CA ILE A 130 11.76 -3.97 -6.66
C ILE A 130 12.50 -2.63 -6.62
N SER A 131 12.41 -1.85 -7.70
CA SER A 131 13.01 -0.51 -7.77
C SER A 131 11.97 0.58 -7.51
N SER A 132 12.37 1.67 -6.86
CA SER A 132 11.46 2.80 -6.60
C SER A 132 11.35 3.73 -7.80
N THR A 133 12.37 3.73 -8.68
CA THR A 133 12.41 4.58 -9.86
C THR A 133 12.87 3.81 -11.08
N THR A 134 12.32 4.17 -12.23
CA THR A 134 12.80 3.70 -13.53
C THR A 134 13.81 4.71 -14.09
N PRO A 135 15.01 4.27 -14.51
CA PRO A 135 15.90 5.11 -15.29
C PRO A 135 15.21 5.64 -16.55
N ASN A 136 15.71 6.73 -17.13
CA ASN A 136 15.20 7.19 -18.42
C ASN A 136 15.42 6.13 -19.52
N GLU A 137 14.62 6.21 -20.59
CA GLU A 137 14.63 5.19 -21.65
C GLU A 137 15.99 5.08 -22.36
N SER A 138 16.76 6.18 -22.47
CA SER A 138 18.12 6.12 -23.00
C SER A 138 19.05 5.28 -22.12
N THR A 139 18.99 5.43 -20.79
CA THR A 139 19.78 4.60 -19.87
C THR A 139 19.31 3.15 -19.90
N LEU A 140 18.00 2.90 -19.99
CA LEU A 140 17.48 1.53 -20.10
C LEU A 140 17.93 0.85 -21.40
N LYS A 141 17.88 1.54 -22.53
CA LYS A 141 18.35 1.02 -23.82
C LYS A 141 19.82 0.60 -23.78
N LEU A 142 20.68 1.35 -23.09
CA LEU A 142 22.09 1.00 -22.92
C LEU A 142 22.30 -0.26 -22.06
N ARG A 143 21.33 -0.58 -21.20
CA ARG A 143 21.35 -1.74 -20.30
C ARG A 143 20.60 -2.95 -20.87
N ARG A 144 19.92 -2.79 -22.01
CA ARG A 144 19.27 -3.89 -22.72
C ARG A 144 20.26 -4.53 -23.69
N ASN A 145 20.27 -5.85 -23.74
CA ASN A 145 21.04 -6.57 -24.75
C ASN A 145 20.34 -6.50 -26.14
N GLN A 146 20.95 -7.09 -27.16
CA GLN A 146 20.41 -7.08 -28.53
C GLN A 146 19.02 -7.71 -28.66
N LYS A 147 18.61 -8.58 -27.72
CA LYS A 147 17.29 -9.21 -27.67
C LYS A 147 16.26 -8.38 -26.90
N GLY A 148 16.63 -7.19 -26.42
CA GLY A 148 15.77 -6.33 -25.62
C GLY A 148 15.69 -6.71 -24.13
N ILE A 149 16.41 -7.74 -23.70
CA ILE A 149 16.42 -8.19 -22.30
C ILE A 149 17.22 -7.18 -21.46
N LEU A 150 16.62 -6.70 -20.37
CA LEU A 150 17.30 -5.82 -19.42
C LEU A 150 18.15 -6.67 -18.46
N GLU A 151 19.44 -6.37 -18.34
CA GLU A 151 20.36 -7.07 -17.44
C GLU A 151 21.08 -6.07 -16.54
N LEU A 152 21.02 -6.27 -15.22
CA LEU A 152 21.51 -5.30 -14.23
C LEU A 152 22.12 -5.99 -13.01
N ASN A 153 23.28 -5.50 -12.56
CA ASN A 153 23.73 -5.73 -11.19
C ASN A 153 23.14 -4.64 -10.30
N LYS A 154 22.28 -5.01 -9.37
CA LYS A 154 21.71 -4.12 -8.37
C LYS A 154 22.44 -4.35 -7.04
N SER A 155 22.89 -3.26 -6.43
CA SER A 155 23.50 -3.24 -5.10
C SER A 155 22.51 -2.69 -4.06
N GLY A 156 22.84 -2.90 -2.78
CA GLY A 156 22.02 -2.46 -1.64
C GLY A 156 22.56 -3.08 -0.37
N PHE A 157 21.67 -3.45 0.56
CA PHE A 157 22.05 -4.30 1.70
C PHE A 157 22.59 -5.67 1.25
N ARG A 158 22.09 -6.19 0.14
CA ARG A 158 22.57 -7.40 -0.55
C ARG A 158 22.55 -7.19 -2.05
N ASN A 159 23.39 -7.94 -2.76
CA ASN A 159 23.52 -7.82 -4.20
C ASN A 159 22.60 -8.79 -4.95
N LEU A 160 22.07 -8.31 -6.07
CA LEU A 160 21.17 -9.04 -6.94
C LEU A 160 21.59 -8.82 -8.40
N PHE A 161 21.82 -9.90 -9.14
CA PHE A 161 21.78 -9.81 -10.60
C PHE A 161 20.33 -9.98 -11.04
N TYR A 162 19.85 -9.03 -11.83
CA TYR A 162 18.48 -8.92 -12.30
C TYR A 162 18.44 -9.04 -13.81
N GLN A 163 17.52 -9.86 -14.31
CA GLN A 163 17.18 -9.94 -15.72
C GLN A 163 15.67 -9.87 -15.90
N ASN A 164 15.22 -9.17 -16.94
CA ASN A 164 13.82 -9.18 -17.34
C ASN A 164 13.70 -9.17 -18.86
N SER A 165 13.02 -10.18 -19.42
CA SER A 165 12.95 -10.33 -20.88
C SER A 165 12.05 -9.33 -21.57
N ASN A 166 11.16 -8.64 -20.84
CA ASN A 166 10.38 -7.51 -21.36
C ASN A 166 11.16 -6.20 -21.37
N GLY A 167 12.41 -6.20 -20.87
CA GLY A 167 13.26 -5.02 -20.87
C GLY A 167 12.86 -3.97 -19.83
N THR A 168 12.12 -4.36 -18.79
CA THR A 168 11.57 -3.46 -17.77
C THR A 168 12.10 -3.77 -16.36
N LEU A 169 12.01 -2.77 -15.48
CA LEU A 169 12.22 -2.94 -14.04
C LEU A 169 10.90 -3.21 -13.36
N LEU A 170 10.89 -4.13 -12.40
CA LEU A 170 9.76 -4.28 -11.47
C LEU A 170 9.67 -3.06 -10.54
N LEU A 171 8.45 -2.53 -10.41
CA LEU A 171 8.09 -1.35 -9.64
C LEU A 171 7.13 -1.71 -8.50
N PRO A 172 6.78 -0.76 -7.61
CA PRO A 172 5.89 -1.07 -6.48
C PRO A 172 4.49 -1.55 -6.89
N TYR A 173 4.03 -1.28 -8.11
CA TYR A 173 2.81 -1.89 -8.64
C TYR A 173 2.98 -3.40 -8.84
N ASP A 174 4.13 -3.83 -9.36
CA ASP A 174 4.47 -5.26 -9.49
C ASP A 174 4.64 -5.92 -8.14
N ALA A 175 5.27 -5.22 -7.19
CA ALA A 175 5.37 -5.67 -5.82
C ALA A 175 3.98 -5.90 -5.19
N ARG A 176 3.05 -4.96 -5.37
CA ARG A 176 1.67 -5.08 -4.89
C ARG A 176 1.03 -6.38 -5.38
N ASN A 177 1.14 -6.65 -6.68
CA ASN A 177 0.51 -7.82 -7.29
C ASN A 177 1.24 -9.11 -6.90
N LEU A 178 2.56 -9.09 -6.76
CA LEU A 178 3.35 -10.18 -6.21
C LEU A 178 2.91 -10.55 -4.79
N PHE A 179 2.66 -9.56 -3.93
CA PHE A 179 2.17 -9.82 -2.57
C PHE A 179 0.76 -10.41 -2.60
N GLY A 180 -0.10 -9.90 -3.48
CA GLY A 180 -1.42 -10.47 -3.73
C GLY A 180 -1.35 -11.92 -4.20
N VAL A 181 -0.39 -12.27 -5.05
CA VAL A 181 -0.13 -13.65 -5.49
C VAL A 181 0.24 -14.55 -4.30
N PHE A 182 1.10 -14.09 -3.39
CA PHE A 182 1.40 -14.86 -2.17
C PHE A 182 0.16 -15.03 -1.29
N LYS A 183 -0.72 -14.03 -1.25
CA LYS A 183 -2.00 -14.16 -0.54
C LYS A 183 -2.93 -15.18 -1.20
N MET A 184 -3.02 -15.17 -2.52
CA MET A 184 -3.76 -16.18 -3.28
C MET A 184 -3.21 -17.57 -2.99
N TRP A 185 -1.89 -17.74 -3.01
CA TRP A 185 -1.23 -19.00 -2.70
C TRP A 185 -1.61 -19.53 -1.30
N GLU A 186 -1.62 -18.68 -0.28
CA GLU A 186 -2.11 -19.04 1.06
C GLU A 186 -3.57 -19.50 1.04
N GLN A 187 -4.45 -18.76 0.34
CA GLN A 187 -5.89 -19.03 0.26
C GLN A 187 -6.22 -20.28 -0.57
N LYS A 188 -5.40 -20.62 -1.56
CA LYS A 188 -5.56 -21.79 -2.45
C LYS A 188 -4.90 -23.06 -1.90
N GLY A 189 -4.48 -23.06 -0.63
CA GLY A 189 -4.00 -24.27 0.05
C GLY A 189 -2.49 -24.49 -0.03
N LYS A 190 -1.70 -23.46 -0.36
CA LYS A 190 -0.23 -23.50 -0.37
C LYS A 190 0.37 -24.59 -1.27
N THR A 191 -0.28 -24.88 -2.39
CA THR A 191 0.25 -25.77 -3.43
C THR A 191 1.30 -25.04 -4.28
N LYS A 192 2.25 -25.78 -4.87
CA LYS A 192 3.28 -25.19 -5.75
C LYS A 192 2.69 -24.58 -7.02
N GLU A 193 1.58 -25.17 -7.48
CA GLU A 193 0.81 -24.79 -8.67
C GLU A 193 -0.60 -24.42 -8.25
N PHE A 194 -1.10 -23.30 -8.73
CA PHE A 194 -2.44 -22.81 -8.39
C PHE A 194 -2.97 -21.86 -9.46
N GLU A 195 -4.29 -21.69 -9.47
CA GLU A 195 -5.01 -20.85 -10.42
C GLU A 195 -5.89 -19.82 -9.69
N PHE A 196 -6.02 -18.63 -10.28
CA PHE A 196 -6.88 -17.57 -9.79
C PHE A 196 -7.37 -16.65 -10.91
N ALA A 197 -8.49 -15.97 -10.66
CA ALA A 197 -9.02 -14.96 -11.56
C ALA A 197 -8.46 -13.56 -11.23
N PHE A 198 -8.37 -12.68 -12.22
CA PHE A 198 -7.92 -11.28 -12.03
C PHE A 198 -8.71 -10.56 -10.94
N LYS A 199 -10.03 -10.76 -10.91
CA LYS A 199 -10.92 -10.18 -9.92
C LYS A 199 -10.55 -10.60 -8.48
N GLU A 200 -10.16 -11.86 -8.28
CA GLU A 200 -9.74 -12.37 -6.97
C GLU A 200 -8.45 -11.66 -6.52
N LEU A 201 -7.48 -11.53 -7.42
CA LEU A 201 -6.22 -10.87 -7.10
C LEU A 201 -6.41 -9.38 -6.80
N LEU A 202 -7.18 -8.65 -7.62
CA LEU A 202 -7.47 -7.23 -7.40
C LEU A 202 -8.21 -6.99 -6.09
N HIS A 203 -9.12 -7.89 -5.72
CA HIS A 203 -9.79 -7.85 -4.43
C HIS A 203 -8.79 -8.01 -3.28
N ASN A 204 -7.89 -8.99 -3.35
CA ASN A 204 -6.89 -9.23 -2.30
C ASN A 204 -5.90 -8.06 -2.15
N VAL A 205 -5.57 -7.37 -3.24
CA VAL A 205 -4.70 -6.18 -3.17
C VAL A 205 -5.45 -4.88 -2.92
N ASN A 206 -6.73 -4.91 -2.52
CA ASN A 206 -7.57 -3.73 -2.27
C ASN A 206 -7.56 -2.72 -3.44
N ALA A 207 -7.60 -3.22 -4.68
CA ALA A 207 -7.67 -2.40 -5.89
C ALA A 207 -9.09 -2.31 -6.44
N ASP A 208 -9.36 -1.29 -7.25
CA ASP A 208 -10.64 -1.16 -7.96
C ASP A 208 -10.74 -2.24 -9.07
N ILE A 209 -11.94 -2.78 -9.29
CA ILE A 209 -12.20 -3.79 -10.33
C ILE A 209 -12.74 -3.08 -11.57
N ASN A 210 -11.86 -2.80 -12.54
CA ASN A 210 -12.21 -2.16 -13.82
C ASN A 210 -11.23 -2.57 -14.92
N GLY A 211 -11.58 -2.31 -16.19
CA GLY A 211 -10.77 -2.74 -17.35
C GLY A 211 -9.34 -2.18 -17.37
N GLY A 212 -9.13 -0.93 -16.93
CA GLY A 212 -7.79 -0.34 -16.86
C GLY A 212 -6.89 -1.02 -15.82
N GLU A 213 -7.44 -1.41 -14.68
CA GLU A 213 -6.70 -2.23 -13.70
C GLU A 213 -6.42 -3.64 -14.22
N TYR A 214 -7.28 -4.21 -15.07
CA TYR A 214 -7.04 -5.53 -15.68
C TYR A 214 -5.84 -5.48 -16.64
N ASP A 215 -5.77 -4.47 -17.50
CA ASP A 215 -4.64 -4.30 -18.44
C ASP A 215 -3.30 -4.09 -17.71
N THR A 216 -3.34 -3.28 -16.64
CA THR A 216 -2.17 -3.00 -15.83
C THR A 216 -1.74 -4.23 -15.04
N LEU A 217 -2.70 -5.00 -14.51
CA LEU A 217 -2.45 -6.27 -13.82
C LEU A 217 -1.84 -7.30 -14.77
N HIS A 218 -2.38 -7.46 -15.98
CA HIS A 218 -1.81 -8.34 -16.99
C HIS A 218 -0.32 -8.00 -17.22
N THR A 219 -0.04 -6.73 -17.51
CA THR A 219 1.33 -6.26 -17.79
C THR A 219 2.27 -6.57 -16.62
N SER A 220 1.76 -6.40 -15.40
CA SER A 220 2.50 -6.67 -14.18
C SER A 220 2.81 -8.15 -13.99
N LEU A 221 1.83 -9.03 -14.17
CA LEU A 221 2.01 -10.48 -14.05
C LEU A 221 2.94 -11.03 -15.13
N ASP A 222 2.85 -10.52 -16.36
CA ASP A 222 3.79 -10.88 -17.43
C ASP A 222 5.22 -10.44 -17.07
N ASN A 223 5.42 -9.20 -16.62
CA ASN A 223 6.74 -8.74 -16.16
C ASN A 223 7.30 -9.60 -15.02
N LEU A 224 6.46 -10.01 -14.07
CA LEU A 224 6.86 -10.91 -12.98
C LEU A 224 7.27 -12.29 -13.51
N GLY A 225 6.50 -12.88 -14.43
CA GLY A 225 6.81 -14.17 -15.06
C GLY A 225 8.07 -14.15 -15.95
N LYS A 226 8.40 -12.98 -16.50
CA LYS A 226 9.59 -12.75 -17.33
C LYS A 226 10.84 -12.32 -16.55
N THR A 227 10.78 -12.28 -15.23
CA THR A 227 11.90 -11.87 -14.37
C THR A 227 12.73 -13.07 -13.93
N SER A 228 14.05 -12.98 -14.12
CA SER A 228 15.05 -13.94 -13.65
C SER A 228 16.07 -13.24 -12.77
N ILE A 229 16.55 -13.92 -11.74
CA ILE A 229 17.47 -13.33 -10.75
C ILE A 229 18.56 -14.28 -10.28
N VAL A 230 19.68 -13.68 -9.82
CA VAL A 230 20.69 -14.33 -8.98
C VAL A 230 20.87 -13.52 -7.71
N MET A 231 20.64 -14.14 -6.57
CA MET A 231 20.89 -13.56 -5.26
C MET A 231 22.23 -14.06 -4.74
N GLU A 232 23.14 -13.14 -4.38
CA GLU A 232 24.47 -13.54 -3.87
C GLU A 232 24.41 -14.16 -2.47
N GLU A 233 23.44 -13.73 -1.65
CA GLU A 233 23.30 -14.16 -0.26
C GLU A 233 21.87 -14.58 0.09
N PHE A 234 21.27 -15.41 -0.76
CA PHE A 234 19.95 -15.99 -0.54
C PHE A 234 19.94 -16.86 0.73
N TYR A 235 18.99 -16.58 1.62
CA TYR A 235 18.74 -17.40 2.78
C TYR A 235 17.85 -18.59 2.42
N ASP A 236 18.41 -19.78 2.55
CA ASP A 236 17.71 -21.05 2.42
C ASP A 236 17.17 -21.45 3.79
N ALA A 237 15.85 -21.38 3.96
CA ALA A 237 15.21 -21.56 5.26
C ALA A 237 15.22 -23.02 5.73
N GLU A 238 15.15 -23.97 4.80
CA GLU A 238 15.23 -25.41 5.08
C GLU A 238 16.62 -25.76 5.62
N ALA A 239 17.66 -25.26 4.94
CA ALA A 239 19.04 -25.51 5.33
C ALA A 239 19.60 -24.52 6.37
N LYS A 240 18.83 -23.49 6.76
CA LYS A 240 19.20 -22.39 7.66
C LYS A 240 20.55 -21.74 7.32
N LYS A 241 20.88 -21.62 6.04
CA LYS A 241 22.18 -21.12 5.58
C LYS A 241 22.04 -20.17 4.40
N ARG A 242 23.01 -19.28 4.23
CA ARG A 242 23.09 -18.42 3.06
C ARG A 242 23.84 -19.10 1.93
N ARG A 243 23.35 -18.94 0.71
CA ARG A 243 23.99 -19.42 -0.52
C ARG A 243 23.80 -18.43 -1.66
N ARG A 244 24.69 -18.48 -2.63
CA ARG A 244 24.44 -17.85 -3.93
C ARG A 244 23.49 -18.73 -4.73
N THR A 245 22.42 -18.15 -5.28
CA THR A 245 21.51 -18.91 -6.16
C THR A 245 22.14 -19.10 -7.54
N LYS A 246 21.58 -20.03 -8.33
CA LYS A 246 21.75 -19.98 -9.78
C LYS A 246 20.76 -18.96 -10.38
N ILE A 247 20.91 -18.62 -11.66
CA ILE A 247 19.89 -17.86 -12.38
C ILE A 247 18.60 -18.66 -12.31
N HIS A 248 17.55 -18.09 -11.71
CA HIS A 248 16.24 -18.71 -11.62
C HIS A 248 15.14 -17.66 -11.70
N ASN A 249 13.95 -18.10 -12.07
CA ASN A 249 12.76 -17.26 -12.07
C ASN A 249 12.02 -17.48 -10.74
N PRO A 250 11.54 -16.43 -10.06
CA PRO A 250 10.64 -16.60 -8.92
C PRO A 250 9.43 -17.48 -9.26
N PHE A 251 8.88 -17.30 -10.47
CA PHE A 251 7.80 -18.08 -11.06
C PHE A 251 8.34 -18.95 -12.19
N GLN A 252 8.19 -20.27 -12.06
CA GLN A 252 8.60 -21.22 -13.11
C GLN A 252 7.72 -21.08 -14.34
N ASP A 253 6.40 -21.01 -14.13
CA ASP A 253 5.39 -20.88 -15.18
C ASP A 253 4.37 -19.82 -14.78
N VAL A 254 4.01 -18.96 -15.73
CA VAL A 254 2.90 -18.00 -15.63
C VAL A 254 2.16 -18.04 -16.95
N ASP A 255 0.93 -18.56 -16.91
CA ASP A 255 0.03 -18.60 -18.07
C ASP A 255 -1.18 -17.71 -17.79
N ILE A 256 -1.48 -16.81 -18.72
CA ILE A 256 -2.50 -15.77 -18.57
C ILE A 256 -3.52 -15.93 -19.70
N ASP A 257 -4.69 -16.46 -19.37
CA ASP A 257 -5.81 -16.51 -20.29
C ASP A 257 -6.58 -15.19 -20.23
N ARG A 258 -6.49 -14.41 -21.32
CA ARG A 258 -7.14 -13.11 -21.45
C ARG A 258 -8.65 -13.20 -21.72
N ASP A 259 -9.11 -14.30 -22.30
CA ASP A 259 -10.53 -14.48 -22.62
C ASP A 259 -11.31 -14.75 -21.33
N THR A 260 -10.74 -15.56 -20.43
CA THR A 260 -11.34 -15.87 -19.13
C THR A 260 -10.85 -14.98 -17.98
N ASN A 261 -9.81 -14.16 -18.21
CA ASN A 261 -9.11 -13.38 -17.18
C ASN A 261 -8.64 -14.25 -16.00
N THR A 262 -8.10 -15.42 -16.32
CA THR A 262 -7.55 -16.38 -15.35
C THR A 262 -6.04 -16.48 -15.50
N VAL A 263 -5.38 -16.85 -14.41
CA VAL A 263 -3.93 -17.00 -14.32
C VAL A 263 -3.64 -18.35 -13.70
N PHE A 264 -2.86 -19.16 -14.40
CA PHE A 264 -2.18 -20.31 -13.84
C PHE A 264 -0.75 -19.92 -13.48
N MET A 265 -0.32 -20.30 -12.27
CA MET A 265 1.00 -19.95 -11.77
C MET A 265 1.67 -21.11 -11.08
N ARG A 266 2.97 -21.27 -11.37
CA ARG A 266 3.86 -22.22 -10.70
C ARG A 266 5.01 -21.50 -10.03
N LEU A 267 5.13 -21.65 -8.72
CA LEU A 267 6.26 -21.11 -7.96
C LEU A 267 7.54 -21.91 -8.26
N SER A 268 8.69 -21.26 -8.22
CA SER A 268 9.97 -21.97 -8.22
C SER A 268 10.18 -22.78 -6.95
N ASP A 269 11.01 -23.83 -7.04
CA ASP A 269 11.30 -24.70 -5.89
C ASP A 269 11.89 -23.93 -4.71
N ASP A 270 12.86 -23.04 -4.98
CA ASP A 270 13.49 -22.22 -3.94
C ASP A 270 12.49 -21.28 -3.26
N LEU A 271 11.61 -20.61 -4.04
CA LEU A 271 10.56 -19.75 -3.51
C LEU A 271 9.53 -20.54 -2.70
N TYR A 272 9.03 -21.64 -3.27
CA TYR A 272 8.00 -22.48 -2.66
C TYR A 272 8.44 -23.01 -1.30
N LYS A 273 9.67 -23.55 -1.22
CA LYS A 273 10.25 -24.07 0.01
C LYS A 273 10.41 -22.99 1.07
N ASN A 274 10.90 -21.81 0.70
CA ASN A 274 11.08 -20.70 1.65
C ASN A 274 9.75 -20.19 2.20
N LEU A 275 8.71 -20.09 1.35
CA LEU A 275 7.38 -19.70 1.79
C LEU A 275 6.79 -20.73 2.75
N LEU A 276 6.92 -22.04 2.46
CA LEU A 276 6.48 -23.11 3.36
C LEU A 276 7.24 -23.12 4.68
N ALA A 277 8.54 -22.85 4.65
CA ALA A 277 9.40 -22.78 5.84
C ALA A 277 9.19 -21.50 6.67
N GLY A 278 8.27 -20.62 6.26
CA GLY A 278 7.94 -19.41 7.01
C GLY A 278 8.98 -18.31 6.91
N ASN A 279 9.83 -18.30 5.87
CA ASN A 279 10.77 -17.20 5.59
C ASN A 279 10.05 -15.98 5.02
N VAL A 280 9.11 -15.46 5.79
CA VAL A 280 8.20 -14.38 5.41
C VAL A 280 8.21 -13.25 6.43
N VAL A 281 7.80 -12.08 5.98
CA VAL A 281 7.42 -10.95 6.82
C VAL A 281 5.99 -10.54 6.46
N SER A 282 5.20 -10.20 7.47
CA SER A 282 3.82 -9.78 7.24
C SER A 282 3.73 -8.28 7.05
N ILE A 283 2.92 -7.84 6.10
CA ILE A 283 2.74 -6.44 5.75
C ILE A 283 1.25 -6.07 5.73
N SER A 284 0.97 -4.77 5.84
CA SER A 284 -0.34 -4.19 5.57
C SER A 284 -0.41 -3.74 4.12
N ILE A 285 -1.16 -4.47 3.29
CA ILE A 285 -1.34 -4.09 1.87
C ILE A 285 -2.11 -2.78 1.75
N SER A 286 -3.02 -2.51 2.68
CA SER A 286 -3.80 -1.26 2.69
C SER A 286 -2.88 -0.06 2.89
N LEU A 287 -1.96 -0.15 3.85
CA LEU A 287 -0.95 0.88 4.09
C LEU A 287 0.01 1.02 2.91
N PHE A 288 0.55 -0.10 2.40
CA PHE A 288 1.41 -0.09 1.21
C PHE A 288 0.77 0.63 0.03
N ASN A 289 -0.54 0.41 -0.17
CA ASN A 289 -1.29 1.10 -1.20
C ASN A 289 -1.45 2.59 -0.91
N ASP A 290 -1.71 2.99 0.33
CA ASP A 290 -1.97 4.38 0.71
C ASP A 290 -0.74 5.28 0.68
N LEU A 291 0.47 4.72 0.79
CA LEU A 291 1.72 5.46 0.61
C LEU A 291 1.77 6.09 -0.79
N ALA A 292 2.06 7.38 -0.86
CA ALA A 292 1.97 8.18 -2.07
C ALA A 292 3.13 7.91 -3.01
N THR A 293 4.36 7.78 -2.49
CA THR A 293 5.55 7.64 -3.34
C THR A 293 6.02 6.19 -3.47
N PRO A 294 6.55 5.80 -4.64
CA PRO A 294 7.23 4.51 -4.83
C PRO A 294 8.34 4.24 -3.81
N THR A 295 9.08 5.29 -3.44
CA THR A 295 10.18 5.19 -2.47
C THR A 295 9.67 4.88 -1.08
N SER A 296 8.61 5.55 -0.61
CA SER A 296 7.97 5.26 0.68
C SER A 296 7.44 3.83 0.73
N LYS A 297 6.87 3.32 -0.37
CA LYS A 297 6.39 1.94 -0.47
C LYS A 297 7.49 0.91 -0.26
N ASN A 298 8.62 1.07 -0.96
CA ASN A 298 9.75 0.16 -0.79
C ASN A 298 10.43 0.34 0.58
N LEU A 299 10.55 1.59 1.06
CA LEU A 299 11.09 1.88 2.38
C LEU A 299 10.24 1.25 3.49
N TYR A 300 8.91 1.25 3.35
CA TYR A 300 8.00 0.56 4.27
C TYR A 300 8.34 -0.93 4.40
N LEU A 301 8.54 -1.63 3.29
CA LEU A 301 8.91 -3.06 3.32
C LEU A 301 10.23 -3.28 4.07
N ILE A 302 11.23 -2.43 3.81
CA ILE A 302 12.53 -2.47 4.48
C ILE A 302 12.35 -2.24 5.98
N VAL A 303 11.63 -1.19 6.39
CA VAL A 303 11.38 -0.85 7.80
C VAL A 303 10.68 -2.01 8.52
N VAL A 304 9.67 -2.61 7.91
CA VAL A 304 8.96 -3.76 8.51
C VAL A 304 9.89 -4.96 8.68
N ASN A 305 10.66 -5.32 7.65
CA ASN A 305 11.61 -6.44 7.72
C ASN A 305 12.74 -6.18 8.74
N LYS A 306 13.27 -4.96 8.79
CA LYS A 306 14.33 -4.55 9.72
C LYS A 306 13.83 -4.46 11.16
N THR A 307 12.56 -4.10 11.36
CA THR A 307 11.91 -4.14 12.67
C THR A 307 11.82 -5.57 13.20
N LYS A 308 11.50 -6.54 12.33
CA LYS A 308 11.52 -7.97 12.67
C LYS A 308 12.91 -8.45 13.12
N ASP A 309 13.98 -7.93 12.51
CA ASP A 309 15.36 -8.24 12.92
C ASP A 309 15.88 -7.41 14.10
N ARG A 310 15.07 -6.51 14.65
CA ARG A 310 15.48 -5.50 15.66
C ARG A 310 16.68 -4.66 15.20
N GLU A 311 16.77 -4.41 13.90
CA GLU A 311 17.81 -3.59 13.27
C GLU A 311 17.25 -2.21 12.93
N PHE A 312 17.63 -1.20 13.70
CA PHE A 312 17.04 0.14 13.62
C PHE A 312 17.97 1.19 13.00
N VAL A 313 19.10 0.75 12.45
CA VAL A 313 20.13 1.61 11.88
C VAL A 313 20.39 1.17 10.44
N LEU A 314 20.19 2.08 9.50
CA LEU A 314 20.37 1.84 8.07
C LEU A 314 21.48 2.72 7.53
N GLU A 315 22.45 2.13 6.84
CA GLU A 315 23.44 2.89 6.07
C GLU A 315 22.77 3.56 4.87
N VAL A 316 22.94 4.87 4.72
CA VAL A 316 22.22 5.69 3.74
C VAL A 316 22.57 5.28 2.32
N GLU A 317 23.85 5.07 2.01
CA GLU A 317 24.29 4.68 0.67
C GLU A 317 23.71 3.31 0.27
N ALA A 318 23.78 2.33 1.17
CA ALA A 318 23.19 1.02 0.97
C ALA A 318 21.68 1.12 0.76
N LEU A 319 20.99 1.98 1.53
CA LEU A 319 19.55 2.20 1.42
C LEU A 319 19.16 2.88 0.08
N ILE A 320 19.90 3.88 -0.36
CA ILE A 320 19.68 4.56 -1.66
C ILE A 320 19.83 3.57 -2.82
N ASN A 321 20.90 2.78 -2.79
CA ASN A 321 21.15 1.75 -3.78
C ASN A 321 20.06 0.67 -3.74
N HIS A 322 19.70 0.22 -2.54
CA HIS A 322 18.68 -0.80 -2.35
C HIS A 322 17.30 -0.36 -2.88
N LEU A 323 16.91 0.89 -2.61
CA LEU A 323 15.69 1.49 -3.12
C LEU A 323 15.74 1.75 -4.64
N GLY A 324 16.91 1.65 -5.27
CA GLY A 324 17.10 1.93 -6.69
C GLY A 324 16.77 3.37 -7.04
N LEU A 325 17.24 4.33 -6.24
CA LEU A 325 17.05 5.76 -6.51
C LEU A 325 18.05 6.23 -7.57
N ASN A 326 17.62 6.19 -8.83
CA ASN A 326 18.45 6.57 -9.97
C ASN A 326 18.41 8.09 -10.20
N THR A 327 19.02 8.85 -9.29
CA THR A 327 19.15 10.32 -9.44
C THR A 327 20.59 10.68 -9.80
N ASN A 328 20.78 11.56 -10.77
CA ASN A 328 22.11 12.10 -11.12
C ASN A 328 22.72 12.98 -10.01
N ASP A 329 21.96 13.28 -8.96
CA ASP A 329 22.32 14.18 -7.88
C ASP A 329 21.98 13.54 -6.53
N ASN A 330 23.02 13.24 -5.74
CA ASN A 330 22.90 12.63 -4.42
C ASN A 330 22.00 13.44 -3.48
N TYR A 331 21.99 14.78 -3.61
CA TYR A 331 21.10 15.62 -2.80
C TYR A 331 19.63 15.29 -3.05
N LYS A 332 19.25 15.06 -4.31
CA LYS A 332 17.87 14.66 -4.66
C LYS A 332 17.51 13.30 -4.09
N ALA A 333 18.43 12.32 -4.14
CA ALA A 333 18.21 11.03 -3.48
C ALA A 333 17.98 11.20 -1.97
N TYR A 334 18.78 12.04 -1.30
CA TYR A 334 18.60 12.31 0.13
C TYR A 334 17.27 13.00 0.44
N VAL A 335 16.83 13.95 -0.38
CA VAL A 335 15.52 14.61 -0.22
C VAL A 335 14.38 13.60 -0.41
N MET A 336 14.47 12.75 -1.45
CA MET A 336 13.48 11.67 -1.66
C MET A 336 13.43 10.72 -0.46
N LEU A 337 14.58 10.34 0.06
CA LEU A 337 14.69 9.46 1.22
C LEU A 337 14.07 10.10 2.47
N LYS A 338 14.43 11.35 2.75
CA LYS A 338 13.90 12.12 3.88
C LYS A 338 12.37 12.24 3.80
N ASN A 339 11.85 12.66 2.64
CA ASN A 339 10.40 12.77 2.43
C ASN A 339 9.68 11.43 2.61
N SER A 340 10.35 10.32 2.28
CA SER A 340 9.79 8.98 2.48
C SER A 340 9.72 8.62 3.96
N PHE A 341 10.74 8.92 4.75
CA PHE A 341 10.70 8.77 6.20
C PHE A 341 9.65 9.69 6.85
N ASP A 342 9.56 10.95 6.42
CA ASP A 342 8.51 11.89 6.87
C ASP A 342 7.11 11.30 6.58
N GLU A 343 6.91 10.71 5.40
CA GLU A 343 5.65 10.03 5.07
C GLU A 343 5.38 8.82 5.96
N LEU A 344 6.37 7.95 6.19
CA LEU A 344 6.22 6.81 7.11
C LEU A 344 5.90 7.26 8.54
N GLN A 345 6.47 8.38 8.99
CA GLN A 345 6.16 8.97 10.29
C GLN A 345 4.72 9.51 10.34
N ASN A 346 4.26 10.20 9.28
CA ASN A 346 2.89 10.70 9.18
C ASN A 346 1.83 9.58 9.15
N PHE A 347 2.19 8.41 8.62
CA PHE A 347 1.38 7.20 8.66
C PHE A 347 1.54 6.39 9.95
N ASP A 348 2.29 6.90 10.92
CA ASP A 348 2.55 6.25 12.22
C ASP A 348 3.21 4.88 12.05
N VAL A 349 3.97 4.64 10.98
CA VAL A 349 4.76 3.41 10.79
C VAL A 349 6.01 3.44 11.68
N ILE A 350 6.61 4.62 11.76
CA ILE A 350 7.73 4.93 12.64
C ILE A 350 7.33 6.10 13.53
N ARG A 351 7.79 6.09 14.76
CA ARG A 351 7.57 7.17 15.72
C ARG A 351 8.46 8.37 15.40
N ASN A 352 9.73 8.08 15.12
CA ASN A 352 10.74 9.10 14.83
C ASN A 352 11.87 8.52 13.97
N TYR A 353 12.66 9.41 13.37
CA TYR A 353 13.91 9.05 12.72
C TYR A 353 14.94 10.18 12.79
N GLU A 354 16.22 9.82 12.76
CA GLU A 354 17.34 10.75 12.75
C GLU A 354 18.30 10.40 11.60
N ILE A 355 18.66 11.39 10.79
CA ILE A 355 19.70 11.25 9.77
C ILE A 355 21.04 11.71 10.35
N VAL A 356 21.90 10.76 10.66
CA VAL A 356 23.26 11.00 11.17
C VAL A 356 24.19 11.39 10.02
N LYS A 357 24.91 12.49 10.18
CA LYS A 357 25.80 13.05 9.17
C LYS A 357 27.26 12.97 9.59
N LYS A 358 28.15 12.72 8.63
CA LYS A 358 29.60 12.93 8.77
C LYS A 358 29.96 14.19 7.99
N GLY A 359 30.14 15.30 8.72
CA GLY A 359 30.21 16.63 8.10
C GLY A 359 28.87 17.01 7.47
N ARG A 360 28.84 17.25 6.15
CA ARG A 360 27.61 17.57 5.40
C ARG A 360 26.93 16.35 4.78
N VAL A 361 27.57 15.18 4.81
CA VAL A 361 27.11 13.98 4.10
C VAL A 361 26.29 13.10 5.05
N PRO A 362 25.03 12.77 4.72
CA PRO A 362 24.26 11.73 5.41
C PRO A 362 24.95 10.38 5.30
N VAL A 363 25.13 9.68 6.42
CA VAL A 363 25.77 8.36 6.45
C VAL A 363 24.83 7.29 6.97
N LYS A 364 24.04 7.59 8.02
CA LYS A 364 23.11 6.62 8.61
C LYS A 364 21.74 7.25 8.84
N VAL A 365 20.71 6.40 8.83
CA VAL A 365 19.39 6.73 9.38
C VAL A 365 19.12 5.81 10.55
N ILE A 366 18.79 6.38 11.69
CA ILE A 366 18.31 5.67 12.87
C ILE A 366 16.80 5.89 12.91
N PHE A 367 15.99 4.83 13.00
CA PHE A 367 14.53 4.96 13.06
C PHE A 367 13.96 4.22 14.27
N GLU A 368 12.88 4.74 14.84
CA GLU A 368 12.13 4.09 15.92
C GLU A 368 10.80 3.60 15.35
N PRO A 369 10.56 2.27 15.27
CA PRO A 369 9.27 1.75 14.81
C PRO A 369 8.14 2.15 15.76
N SER A 370 6.93 2.36 15.25
CA SER A 370 5.78 2.65 16.10
C SER A 370 5.35 1.44 16.94
N GLU A 371 4.61 1.70 18.03
CA GLU A 371 4.17 0.63 18.94
C GLU A 371 3.34 -0.45 18.26
N TRP A 372 2.44 -0.06 17.33
CA TRP A 372 1.58 -1.04 16.67
C TRP A 372 2.40 -1.96 15.76
N LEU A 373 3.44 -1.42 15.11
CA LEU A 373 4.33 -2.21 14.26
C LEU A 373 5.15 -3.20 15.09
N GLN A 374 5.67 -2.76 16.24
CA GLN A 374 6.38 -3.64 17.18
C GLN A 374 5.47 -4.77 17.68
N LYS A 375 4.29 -4.41 18.23
CA LYS A 375 3.29 -5.38 18.73
C LYS A 375 2.88 -6.39 17.66
N ALA A 376 2.64 -5.92 16.44
CA ALA A 376 2.23 -6.78 15.33
C ALA A 376 3.34 -7.75 14.92
N THR A 377 4.61 -7.35 15.06
CA THR A 377 5.77 -8.19 14.74
C THR A 377 6.00 -9.26 15.80
N ASP A 378 5.89 -8.90 17.09
CA ASP A 378 6.06 -9.84 18.22
C ASP A 378 4.93 -10.90 18.24
N THR A 379 3.68 -10.50 17.99
CA THR A 379 2.51 -11.41 18.02
C THR A 379 2.59 -12.51 16.93
N ILE A 380 3.29 -12.26 15.82
CA ILE A 380 3.43 -13.23 14.74
C ILE A 380 4.45 -14.31 15.09
N GLU A 381 5.52 -13.97 15.83
CA GLU A 381 6.51 -14.96 16.27
C GLU A 381 5.86 -16.01 17.17
N GLU A 382 4.94 -15.61 18.04
CA GLU A 382 4.19 -16.54 18.90
C GLU A 382 3.28 -17.49 18.12
N ARG A 383 2.67 -17.04 17.00
CA ARG A 383 1.77 -17.86 16.18
C ARG A 383 2.49 -18.82 15.23
N LEU A 384 3.74 -18.56 14.89
CA LEU A 384 4.56 -19.44 14.04
C LEU A 384 5.28 -20.54 14.85
N LEU A 385 5.23 -20.47 16.18
CA LEU A 385 5.80 -21.44 17.11
C LEU A 385 4.80 -22.51 17.60
N ILE A 386 3.54 -22.43 17.13
CA ILE A 386 2.45 -23.39 17.36
C ILE A 386 2.15 -24.09 16.04
#